data_AF-A0A7X8QK58-F1
#
_entry.id   AF-A0A7X8QK58-F1
#
_cell.length_a   1.000
_cell.length_b   1.000
_cell.length_c   1.000
_cell.angle_alpha   90.00
_cell.angle_beta   90.00
_cell.angle_gamma   90.00
#
_symmetry.space_group_name_H-M   'P 1'
#
loop_
_entity.id
_entity.type
_entity.pdbx_description
1 polymer ?
#
loop_
_entity_poly.entity_id
_entity_poly.type
_entity_poly.pdbx_seq_one_letter_code
_entity_poly.pdbx_strand_id
1 'polypeptide(L)'
;MKTIRIMLDFISGPLWKDVFDTQKKELVTGIDIVDNDEYLQQLNEEIQALYSSYYKINYKDEPVYFDEEQEKADKEKMLGLLEKLISRLNEINDGSFVIDDRETERVRNL
;
A
#
# COMPACT_ATOMS: atom_id res chain seq x y z
N MET A 1 7.08 18.60 8.68
CA MET A 1 6.20 17.97 7.68
C MET A 1 6.73 16.57 7.45
N LYS A 2 5.91 15.55 7.68
CA LYS A 2 6.31 14.14 7.46
C LYS A 2 6.08 13.76 6.01
N THR A 3 6.74 12.70 5.55
CA THR A 3 6.55 12.15 4.21
C THR A 3 5.88 10.79 4.34
N ILE A 4 4.74 10.61 3.68
CA ILE A 4 4.09 9.30 3.55
C ILE A 4 4.56 8.69 2.25
N ARG A 5 5.24 7.55 2.32
CA ARG A 5 5.64 6.80 1.13
C ARG A 5 4.53 5.82 0.75
N ILE A 6 4.17 5.84 -0.53
CA ILE A 6 3.30 4.84 -1.16
C ILE A 6 4.16 3.94 -2.06
N MET A 7 4.28 2.67 -1.68
CA MET A 7 5.04 1.66 -2.42
C MET A 7 4.55 0.27 -2.04
N LEU A 8 4.22 -0.57 -3.02
CA LEU A 8 3.72 -1.92 -2.77
C LEU A 8 4.80 -2.76 -2.10
N ASP A 9 4.40 -3.42 -1.01
CA ASP A 9 5.26 -4.33 -0.26
C ASP A 9 4.49 -5.61 0.07
N PHE A 10 5.17 -6.74 -0.06
CA PHE A 10 4.60 -8.04 0.20
C PHE A 10 4.25 -8.16 1.69
N ILE A 11 2.98 -8.46 2.01
CA ILE A 11 2.45 -8.58 3.38
C ILE A 11 2.31 -7.24 4.14
N SER A 12 2.99 -6.15 3.76
CA SER A 12 2.89 -4.88 4.51
C SER A 12 1.89 -3.87 3.94
N GLY A 13 1.57 -3.98 2.64
CA GLY A 13 0.67 -3.05 1.94
C GLY A 13 1.37 -1.79 1.41
N PRO A 14 0.63 -0.91 0.71
CA PRO A 14 1.19 0.26 0.04
C PRO A 14 1.58 1.40 0.99
N LEU A 15 0.92 1.53 2.14
CA LEU A 15 1.15 2.62 3.10
C LEU A 15 2.32 2.26 4.00
N TRP A 16 3.47 2.91 3.81
CA TRP A 16 4.66 2.59 4.59
C TRP A 16 4.52 2.98 6.06
N LYS A 17 4.56 1.97 6.92
CA LYS A 17 4.49 2.08 8.38
C LYS A 17 5.88 1.89 8.97
N ASP A 18 6.53 3.03 9.12
CA ASP A 18 7.88 3.31 9.63
C ASP A 18 8.24 3.06 11.09
N VAL A 19 7.23 3.34 11.91
CA VAL A 19 7.43 3.86 13.26
C VAL A 19 6.79 2.87 14.21
N PHE A 20 7.54 2.36 15.16
CA PHE A 20 6.98 1.47 16.16
C PHE A 20 6.24 2.25 17.24
N ASP A 21 4.91 2.11 17.29
CA ASP A 21 4.09 2.65 18.37
C ASP A 21 4.13 1.68 19.56
N THR A 22 4.73 2.12 20.68
CA THR A 22 4.89 1.27 21.87
C THR A 22 3.58 0.96 22.59
N GLN A 23 2.54 1.78 22.41
CA GLN A 23 1.24 1.58 23.05
C GLN A 23 0.39 0.59 22.24
N LYS A 24 0.32 0.79 20.92
CA LYS A 24 -0.40 -0.09 19.99
C LYS A 24 0.36 -1.40 19.71
N LYS A 25 1.68 -1.42 19.94
CA LYS A 25 2.60 -2.54 19.66
C LYS A 25 2.62 -2.93 18.18
N GLU A 26 2.50 -1.94 17.30
CA GLU A 26 2.49 -2.12 15.86
C GLU A 26 3.32 -1.05 15.16
N LEU A 27 3.63 -1.28 13.89
CA LEU A 27 4.20 -0.26 13.03
C LEU A 27 3.08 0.67 12.55
N VAL A 28 3.35 1.98 12.56
CA VAL A 28 2.44 3.05 12.13
C VAL A 28 3.19 4.05 11.23
N THR A 29 2.44 4.95 10.59
CA THR A 29 3.04 6.09 9.84
C THR A 29 3.58 7.17 10.77
N GLY A 30 3.08 7.20 12.02
CA GLY A 30 3.36 8.21 13.03
C GLY A 30 2.63 9.53 12.75
N ILE A 31 1.58 9.50 11.93
CA ILE A 31 0.74 10.66 11.61
C ILE A 31 -0.68 10.30 12.06
N ASP A 32 -1.11 10.88 13.18
CA ASP A 32 -2.35 10.48 13.86
C ASP A 32 -3.59 10.50 12.96
N ILE A 33 -3.72 11.50 12.09
CA ILE A 33 -4.86 11.59 11.17
C ILE A 33 -4.88 10.47 10.13
N VAL A 34 -3.72 9.89 9.78
CA VAL A 34 -3.60 8.76 8.85
C VAL A 34 -3.75 7.44 9.59
N ASP A 35 -3.08 7.31 10.74
CA ASP A 35 -3.05 6.08 11.54
C ASP A 35 -4.41 5.76 12.17
N ASN A 36 -5.31 6.74 12.31
CA ASN A 36 -6.64 6.55 12.86
C ASN A 36 -7.76 6.67 11.79
N ASP A 37 -7.43 6.82 10.51
CA ASP A 37 -8.43 6.82 9.43
C ASP A 37 -8.77 5.39 9.01
N GLU A 38 -9.93 4.88 9.44
CA GLU A 38 -10.37 3.51 9.18
C GLU A 38 -10.47 3.18 7.68
N TYR A 39 -10.88 4.14 6.86
CA TYR A 39 -11.03 3.92 5.42
C TYR A 39 -9.68 3.76 4.72
N LEU A 40 -8.66 4.55 5.11
CA LEU A 40 -7.28 4.35 4.65
C LEU A 40 -6.72 3.01 5.07
N GLN A 41 -7.00 2.56 6.30
CA GLN A 41 -6.53 1.23 6.74
C GLN A 41 -7.18 0.11 5.93
N GLN A 42 -8.48 0.22 5.63
CA GLN A 42 -9.18 -0.73 4.75
C GLN A 42 -8.59 -0.75 3.32
N LEU A 43 -8.32 0.42 2.74
CA LEU A 43 -7.68 0.51 1.42
C LEU A 43 -6.28 -0.09 1.43
N ASN A 44 -5.50 0.14 2.49
CA ASN A 44 -4.17 -0.46 2.65
C ASN A 44 -4.25 -2.00 2.67
N GLU A 45 -5.19 -2.56 3.45
CA GLU A 45 -5.42 -4.01 3.53
C GLU A 45 -5.91 -4.60 2.20
N GLU A 46 -6.81 -3.92 1.49
CA GLU A 46 -7.32 -4.38 0.19
C GLU A 46 -6.20 -4.41 -0.86
N ILE A 47 -5.38 -3.36 -0.93
CA ILE A 47 -4.23 -3.28 -1.84
C ILE A 47 -3.18 -4.33 -1.46
N GLN A 48 -2.89 -4.48 -0.16
CA GLN A 48 -1.98 -5.51 0.35
C GLN A 48 -2.44 -6.91 -0.06
N ALA A 49 -3.72 -7.22 0.12
CA ALA A 49 -4.29 -8.53 -0.22
C ALA A 49 -4.18 -8.79 -1.73
N LEU A 50 -4.47 -7.79 -2.57
CA LEU A 50 -4.34 -7.89 -4.01
C LEU A 50 -2.88 -8.13 -4.41
N TYR A 51 -1.95 -7.30 -3.95
CA TYR A 51 -0.53 -7.43 -4.31
C TYR A 51 0.08 -8.74 -3.79
N SER A 52 -0.26 -9.14 -2.57
CA SER A 52 0.21 -10.40 -1.99
C SER A 52 -0.35 -11.61 -2.74
N SER A 53 -1.51 -11.50 -3.38
CA SER A 53 -2.09 -12.58 -4.18
C SER A 53 -1.29 -12.92 -5.45
N TYR A 54 -0.42 -12.01 -5.91
CA TYR A 54 0.49 -12.26 -7.03
C TYR A 54 1.63 -13.20 -6.64
N TYR A 55 1.96 -13.30 -5.34
CA TYR A 55 2.93 -14.24 -4.84
C TYR A 55 2.28 -15.63 -4.67
N LYS A 56 2.75 -16.61 -5.43
CA LYS A 56 2.29 -18.00 -5.38
C LYS A 56 3.30 -18.83 -4.59
N ILE A 57 2.82 -19.54 -3.56
CA ILE A 57 3.61 -20.47 -2.74
C ILE A 57 3.47 -21.88 -3.33
N ASN A 58 4.57 -22.63 -3.39
CA ASN A 58 4.62 -24.02 -3.89
C ASN A 58 4.17 -24.18 -5.35
N TYR A 59 4.52 -23.23 -6.23
CA TYR A 59 4.33 -23.39 -7.67
C TYR A 59 5.62 -23.99 -8.28
N LYS A 60 5.52 -25.17 -8.92
CA LYS A 60 6.65 -25.84 -9.61
C LYS A 60 7.90 -26.12 -8.75
N ASP A 61 7.73 -26.53 -7.49
CA ASP A 61 8.84 -26.82 -6.55
C ASP A 61 9.74 -25.61 -6.22
N GLU A 62 9.32 -24.37 -6.53
CA GLU A 62 10.00 -23.14 -6.13
C GLU A 62 9.39 -22.50 -4.87
N PRO A 63 10.21 -21.85 -4.02
CA PRO A 63 9.78 -21.39 -2.70
C PRO A 63 8.71 -20.29 -2.77
N VAL A 64 8.87 -19.29 -3.64
CA VAL A 64 7.90 -18.21 -3.89
C VAL A 64 8.07 -17.70 -5.33
N TYR A 65 6.98 -17.66 -6.11
CA TYR A 65 6.94 -17.12 -7.47
C TYR A 65 6.03 -15.88 -7.53
N PHE A 66 6.44 -14.83 -8.25
CA PHE A 66 5.60 -13.64 -8.50
C PHE A 66 4.93 -13.75 -9.87
N ASP A 67 3.60 -13.68 -9.89
CA ASP A 67 2.75 -13.84 -11.07
C ASP A 67 2.58 -12.51 -11.83
N GLU A 68 3.58 -12.17 -12.66
CA GLU A 68 3.60 -10.94 -13.48
C GLU A 68 2.41 -10.85 -14.44
N GLU A 69 1.91 -11.98 -14.94
CA GLU A 69 0.77 -11.99 -15.85
C GLU A 69 -0.54 -11.64 -15.13
N GLN A 70 -0.70 -12.13 -13.89
CA GLN A 70 -1.81 -11.72 -13.03
C GLN A 70 -1.68 -10.24 -12.63
N GLU A 71 -0.47 -9.75 -12.33
CA GLU A 71 -0.24 -8.33 -12.03
C GLU A 71 -0.69 -7.43 -13.20
N LYS A 72 -0.28 -7.77 -14.44
CA LYS A 72 -0.72 -7.05 -15.65
C LYS A 72 -2.23 -7.14 -15.87
N ALA A 73 -2.83 -8.30 -15.64
CA ALA A 73 -4.27 -8.49 -15.80
C ALA A 73 -5.09 -7.63 -14.80
N ASP A 74 -4.58 -7.44 -13.59
CA ASP A 74 -5.21 -6.64 -12.54
C ASP A 74 -4.75 -5.18 -12.51
N LYS A 75 -3.95 -4.72 -13.48
CA LYS A 75 -3.38 -3.36 -13.55
C LYS A 75 -4.40 -2.26 -13.26
N GLU A 76 -5.53 -2.25 -13.97
CA GLU A 76 -6.57 -1.21 -13.81
C GLU A 76 -7.23 -1.27 -12.42
N LYS A 77 -7.36 -2.48 -11.86
CA LYS A 77 -7.89 -2.67 -10.50
C LYS A 77 -6.92 -2.08 -9.47
N MET A 78 -5.63 -2.36 -9.60
CA MET A 78 -4.60 -1.82 -8.72
C MET A 78 -4.53 -0.29 -8.81
N LEU A 79 -4.54 0.28 -10.02
CA LEU A 79 -4.57 1.74 -10.22
C LEU A 79 -5.78 2.39 -9.57
N GLY A 80 -6.97 1.80 -9.73
CA GLY A 80 -8.19 2.32 -9.10
C GLY A 80 -8.16 2.30 -7.58
N LEU A 81 -7.44 1.34 -6.96
CA LEU A 81 -7.25 1.30 -5.51
C LEU A 81 -6.22 2.34 -5.06
N LEU A 82 -5.09 2.47 -5.76
CA LEU A 82 -4.07 3.49 -5.48
C LEU A 82 -4.65 4.91 -5.61
N GLU A 83 -5.47 5.18 -6.62
CA GLU A 83 -6.16 6.46 -6.79
C GLU A 83 -7.06 6.78 -5.59
N LYS A 84 -7.83 5.80 -5.09
CA LYS A 84 -8.67 5.98 -3.89
C LYS A 84 -7.83 6.26 -2.65
N LEU A 85 -6.72 5.52 -2.46
CA LEU A 85 -5.81 5.72 -1.33
C LEU A 85 -5.22 7.13 -1.33
N ILE A 86 -4.68 7.56 -2.47
CA ILE A 86 -4.08 8.90 -2.64
C ILE A 86 -5.15 9.99 -2.51
N SER A 87 -6.33 9.79 -3.08
CA SER A 87 -7.45 10.74 -2.95
C SER A 87 -7.86 10.93 -1.50
N ARG A 88 -7.98 9.83 -0.74
CA ARG A 88 -8.31 9.91 0.68
C ARG A 88 -7.21 10.57 1.49
N LEU A 89 -5.93 10.27 1.22
CA LEU A 89 -4.80 10.95 1.85
C LEU A 89 -4.84 12.47 1.60
N ASN A 90 -5.13 12.89 0.37
CA ASN A 90 -5.26 14.32 0.05
C ASN A 90 -6.47 14.97 0.74
N GLU A 91 -7.59 14.25 0.87
CA GLU A 91 -8.80 14.74 1.55
C GLU A 91 -8.56 15.04 3.03
N ILE A 92 -7.83 14.16 3.73
CA ILE A 92 -7.57 14.30 5.16
C ILE A 92 -6.33 15.15 5.47
N ASN A 93 -5.54 15.54 4.46
CA ASN A 93 -4.28 16.23 4.68
C ASN A 93 -4.52 17.63 5.29
N ASP A 94 -4.15 17.78 6.55
CA ASP A 94 -4.22 19.03 7.33
C ASP A 94 -2.95 19.90 7.20
N GLY A 95 -2.03 19.53 6.30
CA GLY A 95 -0.73 20.15 6.12
C GLY A 95 0.40 19.52 6.94
N SER A 96 0.11 18.47 7.74
CA SER A 96 1.13 17.75 8.52
C SER A 96 2.05 16.87 7.67
N PHE A 97 1.64 16.47 6.45
CA PHE A 97 2.39 15.57 5.61
C PHE A 97 2.34 15.89 4.10
N VAL A 98 3.26 15.27 3.37
CA VAL A 98 3.29 15.18 1.90
C VAL A 98 3.32 13.71 1.46
N ILE A 99 2.82 13.44 0.26
CA ILE A 99 2.76 12.10 -0.32
C ILE A 99 3.96 11.93 -1.27
N ASP A 100 4.76 10.88 -1.05
CA ASP A 100 5.80 10.37 -1.95
C ASP A 100 5.28 9.09 -2.61
N ASP A 101 4.56 9.25 -3.72
CA ASP A 101 4.02 8.14 -4.50
C ASP A 101 5.08 7.59 -5.46
N ARG A 102 5.54 6.37 -5.16
CA ARG A 102 6.53 5.64 -5.95
C ARG A 102 5.94 4.52 -6.78
N GLU A 103 4.62 4.33 -6.71
CA GLU A 103 3.97 3.12 -7.13
C GLU A 103 3.06 3.31 -8.33
N THR A 104 2.26 4.38 -8.33
CA THR A 104 1.23 4.58 -9.37
C THR A 104 1.84 4.60 -10.77
N GLU A 105 2.98 5.28 -10.96
CA GLU A 105 3.67 5.32 -12.24
C GLU A 105 4.33 3.98 -12.61
N ARG A 106 4.79 3.18 -11.64
CA ARG A 106 5.29 1.83 -11.91
C ARG A 106 4.16 0.95 -12.46
N VAL A 107 3.02 0.94 -11.76
CA VAL A 107 1.83 0.16 -12.16
C VAL A 107 1.28 0.64 -13.51
N ARG A 108 1.27 1.95 -13.77
CA ARG A 108 0.87 2.53 -15.06
C ARG A 108 1.71 2.01 -16.23
N ASN A 109 2.98 1.69 -15.98
CA ASN A 109 3.94 1.23 -16.98
C ASN A 109 4.07 -0.31 -17.08
N LEU A 110 3.22 -1.08 -16.41
CA LEU A 110 3.06 -2.53 -16.59
C LEU A 110 2.54 -2.89 -18.00
#